data_AF-A0A847BMW0-F1
#
_entry.id   AF-A0A847BMW0-F1
#
_cell.length_a   1.000
_cell.length_b   1.000
_cell.length_c   1.000
_cell.angle_alpha   90.00
_cell.angle_beta   90.00
_cell.angle_gamma   90.00
#
_symmetry.space_group_name_H-M   'P 1'
#
loop_
_entity.id
_entity.type
_entity.pdbx_description
1 polymer ?
#
loop_
_entity_poly.entity_id
_entity_poly.type
_entity_poly.pdbx_seq_one_letter_code
_entity_poly.pdbx_strand_id
1 'polypeptide(L)'
;MNNLQNTVGAVLKQQKQQLAPSTFEARRIYLNRLVVQADTLGISVPCQELFDAFVSKAVTPDLHFQLYHAVRLVDKEAGTKAFTPEGRLYNEPDIPTISESEKKLQDRLFPIADDSVDTGYLIRRAESEMKYLNLSASTCWQYMQAWRELYVFLYLHGNTAFSRDNCHAFIEESAHKKEEGSLHEWKRKIRRRATLILIEVADTGCFKWKLFISPKICCTEKSLEELRQQYIEFLRNQNLEKKTIYLYDYVFRGMIEGLGVSAINDLNSLTSEQIQIMLLSFSEKLCLNSKGTIFPIIRKIFSYLYFAGFTPTDFSGVILTPAYQSMHLKPYITSSDE
;
A
#
# COMPACT_ATOMS: atom_id res chain seq x y z
N MET A 1 -37.08 6.73 -24.29
CA MET A 1 -36.52 5.98 -23.15
C MET A 1 -35.07 6.40 -23.00
N ASN A 2 -34.68 6.83 -21.80
CA ASN A 2 -33.30 7.22 -21.53
C ASN A 2 -32.41 5.97 -21.32
N ASN A 3 -31.08 6.14 -21.37
CA ASN A 3 -30.13 5.03 -21.32
C ASN A 3 -30.31 4.21 -20.02
N LEU A 4 -30.53 4.89 -18.89
CA LEU A 4 -30.80 4.24 -17.61
C LEU A 4 -32.02 3.31 -17.64
N GLN A 5 -33.15 3.75 -18.21
CA GLN A 5 -34.35 2.91 -18.34
C GLN A 5 -34.08 1.66 -19.17
N ASN A 6 -33.27 1.76 -20.21
CA ASN A 6 -32.87 0.61 -21.04
C ASN A 6 -31.99 -0.36 -20.23
N THR A 7 -30.98 0.15 -19.51
CA THR A 7 -30.12 -0.66 -18.62
C THR A 7 -30.95 -1.38 -17.55
N VAL A 8 -31.82 -0.65 -16.85
CA VAL A 8 -32.70 -1.24 -15.83
C VAL A 8 -33.64 -2.28 -16.44
N GLY A 9 -34.17 -2.02 -17.64
CA GLY A 9 -34.99 -2.98 -18.38
C GLY A 9 -34.22 -4.28 -18.72
N ALA A 10 -32.97 -4.18 -19.14
CA ALA A 10 -32.10 -5.32 -19.41
C ALA A 10 -31.84 -6.14 -18.13
N VAL A 11 -31.48 -5.48 -17.03
CA VAL A 11 -31.30 -6.10 -15.71
C VAL A 11 -32.56 -6.84 -15.28
N LEU A 12 -33.74 -6.20 -15.37
CA LEU A 12 -35.01 -6.82 -14.99
C LEU A 12 -35.32 -8.06 -15.83
N LYS A 13 -35.06 -8.01 -17.14
CA LYS A 13 -35.25 -9.16 -18.03
C LYS A 13 -34.37 -10.35 -17.62
N GLN A 14 -33.10 -10.09 -17.30
CA GLN A 14 -32.16 -11.11 -16.82
C GLN A 14 -32.60 -11.69 -15.46
N GLN A 15 -32.94 -10.82 -14.50
CA GLN A 15 -33.35 -11.24 -13.15
C GLN A 15 -34.64 -12.08 -13.18
N LYS A 16 -35.59 -11.76 -14.07
CA LYS A 16 -36.84 -12.51 -14.23
C LYS A 16 -36.62 -13.98 -14.65
N GLN A 17 -35.54 -14.26 -15.39
CA GLN A 17 -35.21 -15.62 -15.83
C GLN A 17 -34.54 -16.46 -14.73
N GLN A 18 -33.87 -15.81 -13.78
CA GLN A 18 -33.01 -16.47 -12.80
C GLN A 18 -33.65 -16.62 -11.42
N LEU A 19 -34.72 -15.88 -11.12
CA LEU A 19 -35.28 -15.77 -9.79
C LEU A 19 -36.70 -16.32 -9.70
N ALA A 20 -37.06 -16.75 -8.49
CA ALA A 20 -38.45 -17.01 -8.13
C ALA A 20 -39.30 -15.72 -8.24
N PRO A 21 -40.60 -15.81 -8.58
CA PRO A 21 -41.45 -14.64 -8.80
C PRO A 21 -41.48 -13.65 -7.63
N SER A 22 -41.57 -14.13 -6.39
CA SER A 22 -41.60 -13.28 -5.20
C SER A 22 -40.30 -12.48 -5.00
N THR A 23 -39.15 -13.10 -5.24
CA THR A 23 -37.84 -12.44 -5.15
C THR A 23 -37.65 -11.42 -6.28
N PHE A 24 -38.09 -11.76 -7.50
CA PHE A 24 -38.07 -10.85 -8.63
C PHE A 24 -38.90 -9.59 -8.34
N GLU A 25 -40.12 -9.76 -7.83
CA GLU A 25 -41.00 -8.64 -7.51
C GLU A 25 -40.41 -7.71 -6.44
N ALA A 26 -39.84 -8.28 -5.37
CA ALA A 26 -39.15 -7.48 -4.36
C ALA A 26 -37.98 -6.67 -4.94
N ARG A 27 -37.14 -7.27 -5.79
CA ARG A 27 -36.00 -6.57 -6.43
C ARG A 27 -36.44 -5.52 -7.44
N ARG A 28 -37.51 -5.80 -8.19
CA ARG A 28 -38.08 -4.89 -9.20
C ARG A 28 -38.45 -3.54 -8.60
N ILE A 29 -38.99 -3.54 -7.38
CA ILE A 29 -39.36 -2.30 -6.68
C ILE A 29 -38.15 -1.37 -6.51
N TYR A 30 -37.00 -1.89 -6.09
CA TYR A 30 -35.80 -1.08 -5.86
C TYR A 30 -35.17 -0.57 -7.16
N LEU A 31 -35.16 -1.40 -8.21
CA LEU A 31 -34.69 -0.99 -9.54
C LEU A 31 -35.58 0.12 -10.14
N ASN A 32 -36.90 0.05 -9.95
CA ASN A 32 -37.80 1.12 -10.38
C ASN A 32 -37.62 2.39 -9.53
N ARG A 33 -37.36 2.26 -8.23
CA ARG A 33 -37.04 3.42 -7.37
C ARG A 33 -35.77 4.14 -7.82
N LEU A 34 -34.77 3.42 -8.32
CA LEU A 34 -33.56 4.02 -8.89
C LEU A 34 -33.88 4.89 -10.12
N VAL A 35 -34.78 4.42 -11.00
CA VAL A 35 -35.22 5.21 -12.17
C VAL A 35 -35.97 6.47 -11.73
N VAL A 36 -36.90 6.36 -10.78
CA VAL A 36 -37.62 7.52 -10.23
C VAL A 36 -36.65 8.53 -9.60
N GLN A 37 -35.62 8.03 -8.91
CA GLN A 37 -34.58 8.90 -8.33
C GLN A 37 -33.81 9.65 -9.42
N ALA A 38 -33.48 8.98 -10.51
CA ALA A 38 -32.78 9.59 -11.64
C ALA A 38 -33.64 10.66 -12.32
N ASP A 39 -34.93 10.41 -12.53
CA ASP A 39 -35.87 11.39 -13.08
C ASP A 39 -35.96 12.63 -12.17
N THR A 40 -35.96 12.44 -10.85
CA THR A 40 -35.95 13.55 -9.87
C THR A 40 -34.67 14.40 -9.95
N LEU A 41 -33.53 13.78 -10.27
CA LEU A 41 -32.23 14.44 -10.39
C LEU A 41 -31.95 14.95 -11.83
N GLY A 42 -32.82 14.65 -12.80
CA GLY A 42 -32.56 14.93 -14.21
C GLY A 42 -31.43 14.10 -14.83
N ILE A 43 -31.08 12.96 -14.24
CA ILE A 43 -30.00 12.08 -14.70
C ILE A 43 -30.57 11.02 -15.65
N SER A 44 -30.02 10.93 -16.87
CA SER A 44 -30.52 10.02 -17.92
C SER A 44 -29.64 8.77 -18.15
N VAL A 45 -28.47 8.69 -17.51
CA VAL A 45 -27.46 7.65 -17.69
C VAL A 45 -27.02 7.13 -16.32
N PRO A 46 -26.75 5.82 -16.14
CA PRO A 46 -26.13 5.32 -14.92
C PRO A 46 -24.79 6.02 -14.66
N CYS A 47 -24.58 6.55 -13.45
CA CYS A 47 -23.35 7.24 -13.07
C CYS A 47 -23.17 7.24 -11.54
N GLN A 48 -21.95 7.57 -11.10
CA GLN A 48 -21.58 7.65 -9.68
C GLN A 48 -22.52 8.56 -8.87
N GLU A 49 -22.81 9.77 -9.39
CA GLU A 49 -23.67 10.75 -8.71
C GLU A 49 -25.07 10.21 -8.41
N LEU A 50 -25.68 9.50 -9.37
CA LEU A 50 -26.98 8.86 -9.17
C LEU A 50 -26.91 7.78 -8.10
N PHE A 51 -25.88 6.94 -8.13
CA PHE A 51 -25.73 5.83 -7.20
C PHE A 51 -25.50 6.31 -5.77
N ASP A 52 -24.66 7.32 -5.57
CA ASP A 52 -24.42 7.94 -4.26
C ASP A 52 -25.69 8.58 -3.71
N ALA A 53 -26.39 9.35 -4.54
CA ALA A 53 -27.65 9.99 -4.16
C ALA A 53 -28.75 8.95 -3.85
N PHE A 54 -28.79 7.83 -4.56
CA PHE A 54 -29.74 6.76 -4.31
C PHE A 54 -29.45 6.04 -2.99
N VAL A 55 -28.19 5.67 -2.76
CA VAL A 55 -27.76 4.87 -1.61
C VAL A 55 -27.78 5.66 -0.31
N SER A 56 -27.49 6.97 -0.35
CA SER A 56 -27.55 7.85 0.84
C SER A 56 -28.93 7.92 1.51
N LYS A 57 -30.00 7.47 0.84
CA LYS A 57 -31.35 7.35 1.42
C LYS A 57 -31.53 6.16 2.35
N ALA A 58 -30.55 5.28 2.46
CA ALA A 58 -30.62 4.12 3.34
C ALA A 58 -30.61 4.54 4.82
N VAL A 59 -31.73 4.38 5.50
CA VAL A 59 -31.87 4.64 6.96
C VAL A 59 -31.78 3.37 7.80
N THR A 60 -31.90 2.18 7.20
CA THR A 60 -31.78 0.88 7.87
C THR A 60 -30.77 -0.01 7.15
N PRO A 61 -30.15 -0.98 7.86
CA PRO A 61 -29.24 -1.96 7.25
C PRO A 61 -29.90 -2.76 6.11
N ASP A 62 -31.16 -3.16 6.27
CA ASP A 62 -31.90 -3.90 5.24
C ASP A 62 -32.12 -3.04 3.99
N LEU A 63 -32.51 -1.78 4.16
CA LEU A 63 -32.67 -0.88 3.03
C LEU A 63 -31.32 -0.65 2.35
N HIS A 64 -30.26 -0.42 3.12
CA HIS A 64 -28.91 -0.27 2.62
C HIS A 64 -28.50 -1.46 1.73
N PHE A 65 -28.71 -2.69 2.20
CA PHE A 65 -28.46 -3.90 1.41
C PHE A 65 -29.23 -3.91 0.08
N GLN A 66 -30.51 -3.56 0.10
CA GLN A 66 -31.34 -3.56 -1.11
C GLN A 66 -30.91 -2.47 -2.12
N LEU A 67 -30.58 -1.27 -1.64
CA LEU A 67 -30.13 -0.17 -2.50
C LEU A 67 -28.75 -0.50 -3.11
N TYR A 68 -27.80 -0.99 -2.32
CA TYR A 68 -26.50 -1.45 -2.82
C TYR A 68 -26.66 -2.56 -3.86
N HIS A 69 -27.55 -3.53 -3.60
CA HIS A 69 -27.78 -4.62 -4.53
C HIS A 69 -28.35 -4.11 -5.87
N ALA A 70 -29.29 -3.16 -5.84
CA ALA A 70 -29.84 -2.56 -7.04
C ALA A 70 -28.77 -1.80 -7.84
N VAL A 71 -27.96 -0.97 -7.17
CA VAL A 71 -26.82 -0.29 -7.80
C VAL A 71 -25.85 -1.28 -8.41
N ARG A 72 -25.46 -2.33 -7.67
CA ARG A 72 -24.54 -3.36 -8.16
C ARG A 72 -25.01 -4.02 -9.45
N LEU A 73 -26.32 -4.31 -9.57
CA LEU A 73 -26.87 -4.90 -10.79
C LEU A 73 -26.80 -3.93 -11.98
N VAL A 74 -27.15 -2.67 -11.76
CA VAL A 74 -27.17 -1.64 -12.82
C VAL A 74 -25.76 -1.25 -13.22
N ASP A 75 -24.85 -1.09 -12.27
CA ASP A 75 -23.43 -0.84 -12.53
C ASP A 75 -22.78 -1.97 -13.34
N LYS A 76 -23.12 -3.24 -13.02
CA LYS A 76 -22.61 -4.40 -13.75
C LYS A 76 -23.06 -4.40 -15.21
N GLU A 77 -24.32 -4.09 -15.46
CA GLU A 77 -24.88 -4.04 -16.81
C GLU A 77 -24.38 -2.81 -17.59
N ALA A 78 -24.25 -1.67 -16.93
CA ALA A 78 -23.80 -0.42 -17.54
C ALA A 78 -22.27 -0.36 -17.74
N GLY A 79 -21.51 -1.15 -16.99
CA GLY A 79 -20.05 -1.11 -16.98
C GLY A 79 -19.49 0.22 -16.43
N THR A 80 -20.23 0.90 -15.54
CA THR A 80 -19.84 2.22 -15.01
C THR A 80 -18.62 2.20 -14.11
N LYS A 81 -18.28 1.02 -13.54
CA LYS A 81 -17.19 0.85 -12.58
C LYS A 81 -17.34 1.80 -11.38
N ALA A 82 -18.56 1.94 -10.88
CA ALA A 82 -18.88 2.83 -9.78
C ALA A 82 -18.30 2.34 -8.45
N PHE A 83 -18.00 3.30 -7.58
CA PHE A 83 -17.47 3.06 -6.26
C PHE A 83 -18.57 3.12 -5.20
N THR A 84 -18.43 2.29 -4.18
CA THR A 84 -19.17 2.41 -2.93
C THR A 84 -18.64 3.61 -2.13
N PRO A 85 -19.42 4.14 -1.17
CA PRO A 85 -18.96 5.14 -0.21
C PRO A 85 -17.64 4.80 0.51
N GLU A 86 -17.35 3.51 0.68
CA GLU A 86 -16.10 3.01 1.29
C GLU A 86 -14.91 2.98 0.32
N GLY A 87 -15.08 3.44 -0.92
CA GLY A 87 -14.03 3.53 -1.93
C GLY A 87 -13.68 2.21 -2.62
N ARG A 88 -14.60 1.24 -2.66
CA ARG A 88 -14.44 -0.03 -3.40
C ARG A 88 -15.34 -0.07 -4.61
N LEU A 89 -15.04 -0.89 -5.62
CA LEU A 89 -15.97 -1.09 -6.72
C LEU A 89 -17.21 -1.84 -6.26
N TYR A 90 -18.39 -1.46 -6.76
CA TYR A 90 -19.61 -2.26 -6.60
C TYR A 90 -19.45 -3.67 -7.20
N ASN A 91 -18.76 -3.75 -8.34
CA ASN A 91 -18.40 -4.98 -9.01
C ASN A 91 -16.88 -5.04 -9.19
N GLU A 92 -16.18 -5.60 -8.21
CA GLU A 92 -14.75 -5.91 -8.36
C GLU A 92 -14.53 -7.01 -9.42
N PRO A 93 -13.46 -6.92 -10.22
CA PRO A 93 -13.11 -7.97 -11.17
C PRO A 93 -12.70 -9.25 -10.41
N ASP A 94 -13.18 -10.40 -10.91
CA ASP A 94 -12.86 -11.68 -10.31
C ASP A 94 -11.40 -12.06 -10.57
N ILE A 95 -10.71 -12.51 -9.52
CA ILE A 95 -9.39 -13.13 -9.63
C ILE A 95 -9.59 -14.63 -9.90
N PRO A 96 -8.89 -15.21 -10.88
CA PRO A 96 -8.97 -16.64 -11.17
C PRO A 96 -8.75 -17.52 -9.95
N THR A 97 -9.28 -18.74 -10.00
CA THR A 97 -9.04 -19.75 -8.97
C THR A 97 -7.61 -20.27 -9.01
N ILE A 98 -7.16 -20.91 -7.93
CA ILE A 98 -5.83 -21.53 -7.86
C ILE A 98 -5.67 -22.58 -8.98
N SER A 99 -6.68 -23.44 -9.18
CA SER A 99 -6.64 -24.51 -10.18
C SER A 99 -6.55 -23.96 -11.61
N GLU A 100 -7.33 -22.91 -11.93
CA GLU A 100 -7.24 -22.25 -13.25
C GLU A 100 -5.85 -21.63 -13.47
N SER A 101 -5.27 -21.05 -12.42
CA SER A 101 -3.95 -20.41 -12.47
C SER A 101 -2.83 -21.42 -12.67
N GLU A 102 -2.87 -22.53 -11.93
CA GLU A 102 -1.90 -23.62 -12.09
C GLU A 102 -1.94 -24.18 -13.51
N LYS A 103 -3.14 -24.48 -14.03
CA LYS A 103 -3.30 -24.96 -15.41
C LYS A 103 -2.79 -23.95 -16.45
N LYS A 104 -3.02 -22.65 -16.23
CA LYS A 104 -2.60 -21.60 -17.16
C LYS A 104 -1.09 -21.37 -17.16
N LEU A 105 -0.43 -21.61 -16.03
CA LEU A 105 1.00 -21.34 -15.82
C LEU A 105 1.88 -22.59 -15.94
N GLN A 106 1.31 -23.79 -15.98
CA GLN A 106 2.04 -25.07 -16.00
C GLN A 106 3.11 -25.15 -17.09
N ASP A 107 2.79 -24.70 -18.31
CA ASP A 107 3.68 -24.79 -19.47
C ASP A 107 4.41 -23.47 -19.77
N ARG A 108 4.34 -22.48 -18.86
CA ARG A 108 4.96 -21.18 -19.07
C ARG A 108 6.43 -21.22 -18.64
N LEU A 109 7.27 -20.65 -19.49
CA LEU A 109 8.66 -20.38 -19.16
C LEU A 109 8.76 -19.04 -18.43
N PHE A 110 9.59 -19.01 -17.40
CA PHE A 110 9.97 -17.80 -16.69
C PHE A 110 11.31 -17.28 -17.25
N PRO A 111 11.50 -15.95 -17.39
CA PRO A 111 10.59 -14.88 -17.00
C PRO A 111 9.36 -14.75 -17.91
N ILE A 112 8.22 -14.39 -17.31
CA ILE A 112 7.00 -14.05 -18.04
C ILE A 112 7.20 -12.69 -18.70
N ALA A 113 6.94 -12.66 -20.01
CA ALA A 113 6.93 -11.44 -20.81
C ALA A 113 5.76 -10.54 -20.39
N ASP A 114 5.97 -9.23 -20.39
CA ASP A 114 4.90 -8.28 -20.11
C ASP A 114 3.75 -8.45 -21.12
N ASP A 115 2.54 -8.15 -20.66
CA ASP A 115 1.26 -8.25 -21.36
C ASP A 115 0.86 -9.66 -21.84
N SER A 116 1.64 -10.70 -21.51
CA SER A 116 1.42 -12.06 -22.01
C SER A 116 0.47 -12.92 -21.15
N VAL A 117 0.24 -12.52 -19.90
CA VAL A 117 -0.57 -13.24 -18.91
C VAL A 117 -1.35 -12.25 -18.06
N ASP A 118 -2.59 -12.58 -17.73
CA ASP A 118 -3.40 -11.83 -16.77
C ASP A 118 -2.78 -11.84 -15.35
N THR A 119 -2.74 -10.67 -14.69
CA THR A 119 -2.15 -10.52 -13.36
C THR A 119 -2.82 -11.41 -12.31
N GLY A 120 -4.11 -11.70 -12.46
CA GLY A 120 -4.87 -12.57 -11.58
C GLY A 120 -4.29 -13.98 -11.46
N TYR A 121 -3.75 -14.54 -12.55
CA TYR A 121 -3.08 -15.84 -12.51
C TYR A 121 -1.77 -15.78 -11.70
N LEU A 122 -1.00 -14.69 -11.85
CA LEU A 122 0.21 -14.47 -11.08
C LEU A 122 -0.07 -14.25 -9.59
N ILE A 123 -1.19 -13.62 -9.24
CA ILE A 123 -1.63 -13.46 -7.84
C ILE A 123 -1.78 -14.82 -7.16
N ARG A 124 -2.43 -15.78 -7.81
CA ARG A 124 -2.57 -17.14 -7.25
C ARG A 124 -1.26 -17.92 -7.20
N ARG A 125 -0.39 -17.73 -8.20
CA ARG A 125 0.95 -18.31 -8.16
C ARG A 125 1.74 -17.77 -6.97
N ALA A 126 1.75 -16.45 -6.78
CA ALA A 126 2.42 -15.80 -5.66
C ALA A 126 1.84 -16.22 -4.30
N GLU A 127 0.52 -16.34 -4.19
CA GLU A 127 -0.15 -16.88 -3.00
C GLU A 127 0.35 -18.30 -2.67
N SER A 128 0.50 -19.17 -3.68
CA SER A 128 1.00 -20.54 -3.48
C SER A 128 2.48 -20.55 -3.08
N GLU A 129 3.32 -19.76 -3.74
CA GLU A 129 4.75 -19.65 -3.45
C GLU A 129 5.02 -19.07 -2.05
N MET A 130 4.07 -18.37 -1.42
CA MET A 130 4.21 -17.87 -0.06
C MET A 130 3.84 -18.89 1.03
N LYS A 131 3.25 -20.05 0.69
CA LYS A 131 2.74 -21.01 1.69
C LYS A 131 3.80 -21.50 2.68
N TYR A 132 5.05 -21.70 2.23
CA TYR A 132 6.14 -22.20 3.09
C TYR A 132 6.51 -21.24 4.24
N LEU A 133 6.07 -19.98 4.16
CA LEU A 133 6.34 -18.97 5.20
C LEU A 133 5.47 -19.15 6.44
N ASN A 134 4.43 -20.00 6.39
CA ASN A 134 3.52 -20.27 7.51
C ASN A 134 2.98 -18.99 8.18
N LEU A 135 2.62 -18.00 7.36
CA LEU A 135 2.09 -16.73 7.82
C LEU A 135 0.70 -16.90 8.47
N SER A 136 0.35 -16.01 9.39
CA SER A 136 -1.00 -15.99 9.97
C SER A 136 -2.06 -15.73 8.90
N ALA A 137 -3.28 -16.22 9.13
CA ALA A 137 -4.41 -15.97 8.23
C ALA A 137 -4.66 -14.47 7.99
N SER A 138 -4.49 -13.65 9.04
CA SER A 138 -4.59 -12.19 8.94
C SER A 138 -3.53 -11.59 8.00
N THR A 139 -2.28 -12.05 8.11
CA THR A 139 -1.19 -11.60 7.24
C THR A 139 -1.42 -12.05 5.79
N CYS A 140 -1.83 -13.30 5.55
CA CYS A 140 -2.19 -13.79 4.22
C CYS A 140 -3.32 -12.95 3.60
N TRP A 141 -4.35 -12.63 4.40
CA TRP A 141 -5.45 -11.78 3.97
C TRP A 141 -4.98 -10.38 3.58
N GLN A 142 -4.06 -9.77 4.33
CA GLN A 142 -3.50 -8.45 3.98
C GLN A 142 -2.76 -8.46 2.64
N TYR A 143 -2.00 -9.51 2.32
CA TYR A 143 -1.36 -9.67 1.01
C TYR A 143 -2.40 -9.83 -0.10
N MET A 144 -3.40 -10.68 0.10
CA MET A 144 -4.48 -10.87 -0.86
C MET A 144 -5.27 -9.58 -1.12
N GLN A 145 -5.53 -8.77 -0.09
CA GLN A 145 -6.15 -7.46 -0.27
C GLN A 145 -5.25 -6.51 -1.07
N ALA A 146 -3.96 -6.46 -0.79
CA ALA A 146 -3.03 -5.64 -1.57
C ALA A 146 -2.98 -6.05 -3.05
N TRP A 147 -3.02 -7.36 -3.34
CA TRP A 147 -3.10 -7.87 -4.71
C TRP A 147 -4.43 -7.58 -5.39
N ARG A 148 -5.55 -7.68 -4.68
CA ARG A 148 -6.87 -7.26 -5.19
C ARG A 148 -6.90 -5.78 -5.53
N GLU A 149 -6.34 -4.93 -4.67
CA GLU A 149 -6.24 -3.50 -4.93
C GLU A 149 -5.38 -3.19 -6.16
N LEU A 150 -4.27 -3.91 -6.36
CA LEU A 150 -3.49 -3.84 -7.60
C LEU A 150 -4.31 -4.29 -8.82
N TYR A 151 -5.03 -5.41 -8.71
CA TYR A 151 -5.82 -5.94 -9.82
C TYR A 151 -6.98 -5.00 -10.22
N VAL A 152 -7.62 -4.37 -9.22
CA VAL A 152 -8.61 -3.30 -9.43
C VAL A 152 -7.97 -2.08 -10.09
N PHE A 153 -6.79 -1.66 -9.64
CA PHE A 153 -6.04 -0.58 -10.27
C PHE A 153 -5.82 -0.86 -11.77
N LEU A 154 -5.33 -2.05 -12.12
CA LEU A 154 -5.13 -2.47 -13.50
C LEU A 154 -6.44 -2.50 -14.32
N TYR A 155 -7.49 -3.06 -13.75
CA TYR A 155 -8.83 -3.11 -14.35
C TYR A 155 -9.42 -1.72 -14.65
N LEU A 156 -9.18 -0.75 -13.77
CA LEU A 156 -9.60 0.64 -13.97
C LEU A 156 -8.83 1.30 -15.11
N HIS A 157 -7.55 0.98 -15.28
CA HIS A 157 -6.73 1.43 -16.42
C HIS A 157 -7.03 0.67 -17.73
N GLY A 158 -7.95 -0.30 -17.70
CA GLY A 158 -8.45 -0.98 -18.90
C GLY A 158 -7.64 -2.20 -19.34
N ASN A 159 -6.58 -2.58 -18.62
CA ASN A 159 -5.78 -3.76 -18.93
C ASN A 159 -5.36 -4.47 -17.63
N THR A 160 -5.78 -5.72 -17.47
CA THR A 160 -5.41 -6.57 -16.32
C THR A 160 -4.17 -7.44 -16.59
N ALA A 161 -3.61 -7.39 -17.79
CA ALA A 161 -2.38 -8.09 -18.14
C ALA A 161 -1.21 -7.59 -17.28
N PHE A 162 -0.35 -8.53 -16.91
CA PHE A 162 0.81 -8.26 -16.10
C PHE A 162 1.82 -7.44 -16.90
N SER A 163 2.19 -6.28 -16.36
CA SER A 163 3.30 -5.48 -16.84
C SER A 163 4.07 -4.94 -15.66
N ARG A 164 5.40 -5.01 -15.72
CA ARG A 164 6.29 -4.43 -14.70
C ARG A 164 6.05 -2.93 -14.55
N ASP A 165 5.84 -2.21 -15.65
CA ASP A 165 5.59 -0.76 -15.64
C ASP A 165 4.32 -0.42 -14.87
N ASN A 166 3.22 -1.16 -15.12
CA ASN A 166 1.98 -0.95 -14.38
C ASN A 166 2.11 -1.31 -12.89
N CYS A 167 2.90 -2.34 -12.56
CA CYS A 167 3.22 -2.68 -11.18
C CYS A 167 3.99 -1.55 -10.48
N HIS A 168 4.97 -0.95 -11.17
CA HIS A 168 5.72 0.19 -10.65
C HIS A 168 4.84 1.43 -10.49
N ALA A 169 3.96 1.72 -11.46
CA ALA A 169 3.00 2.82 -11.38
C ALA A 169 2.09 2.71 -10.15
N PHE A 170 1.61 1.51 -9.82
CA PHE A 170 0.81 1.28 -8.59
C PHE A 170 1.62 1.52 -7.30
N ILE A 171 2.91 1.17 -7.29
CA ILE A 171 3.80 1.45 -6.15
C ILE A 171 4.00 2.96 -5.99
N GLU A 172 4.19 3.68 -7.09
CA GLU A 172 4.38 5.13 -7.12
C GLU A 172 3.10 5.87 -6.69
N GLU A 173 1.93 5.50 -7.21
CA GLU A 173 0.64 6.05 -6.79
C GLU A 173 0.42 5.83 -5.28
N SER A 174 0.80 4.66 -4.75
CA SER A 174 0.72 4.37 -3.32
C SER A 174 1.72 5.20 -2.49
N ALA A 175 2.86 5.59 -3.07
CA ALA A 175 3.78 6.52 -2.42
C ALA A 175 3.22 7.93 -2.40
N HIS A 176 2.67 8.41 -3.53
CA HIS A 176 2.03 9.72 -3.64
C HIS A 176 0.86 9.88 -2.67
N LYS A 177 -0.07 8.92 -2.63
CA LYS A 177 -1.21 8.94 -1.68
C LYS A 177 -0.76 9.00 -0.22
N LYS A 178 0.39 8.42 0.11
CA LYS A 178 0.96 8.51 1.46
C LYS A 178 1.56 9.88 1.74
N GLU A 179 2.14 10.53 0.73
CA GLU A 179 2.68 11.89 0.83
C GLU A 179 1.56 12.92 1.02
N GLU A 180 0.43 12.73 0.33
CA GLU A 180 -0.80 13.51 0.51
C GLU A 180 -1.56 13.22 1.82
N GLY A 181 -1.14 12.20 2.58
CA GLY A 181 -1.81 11.80 3.82
C GLY A 181 -3.09 10.97 3.66
N SER A 182 -3.47 10.62 2.43
CA SER A 182 -4.66 9.79 2.13
C SER A 182 -4.42 8.28 2.30
N LEU A 183 -3.16 7.86 2.50
CA LEU A 183 -2.78 6.46 2.71
C LEU A 183 -1.84 6.28 3.92
N HIS A 184 -2.22 5.38 4.84
CA HIS A 184 -1.35 5.01 5.95
C HIS A 184 -0.06 4.30 5.50
N GLU A 185 1.05 4.56 6.21
CA GLU A 185 2.38 4.00 5.90
C GLU A 185 2.40 2.47 5.88
N TRP A 186 1.68 1.80 6.79
CA TRP A 186 1.61 0.34 6.81
C TRP A 186 0.91 -0.20 5.55
N LYS A 187 -0.11 0.50 5.05
CA LYS A 187 -0.84 0.13 3.83
C LYS A 187 0.02 0.35 2.59
N ARG A 188 0.77 1.45 2.52
CA ARG A 188 1.80 1.67 1.50
C ARG A 188 2.85 0.54 1.50
N LYS A 189 3.34 0.15 2.67
CA LYS A 189 4.36 -0.91 2.81
C LYS A 189 3.85 -2.27 2.33
N ILE A 190 2.63 -2.68 2.69
CA ILE A 190 2.10 -3.98 2.26
C ILE A 190 1.82 -4.01 0.76
N ARG A 191 1.27 -2.93 0.18
CA ARG A 191 1.07 -2.80 -1.28
C ARG A 191 2.39 -2.97 -2.03
N ARG A 192 3.41 -2.19 -1.65
CA ARG A 192 4.74 -2.29 -2.25
C ARG A 192 5.32 -3.70 -2.15
N ARG A 193 5.23 -4.34 -0.98
CA ARG A 193 5.74 -5.71 -0.80
C ARG A 193 5.00 -6.71 -1.68
N ALA A 194 3.67 -6.68 -1.65
CA ALA A 194 2.82 -7.56 -2.45
C ALA A 194 3.14 -7.46 -3.95
N THR A 195 3.32 -6.24 -4.47
CA THR A 195 3.69 -6.01 -5.86
C THR A 195 5.10 -6.49 -6.19
N LEU A 196 6.09 -6.27 -5.31
CA LEU A 196 7.45 -6.77 -5.54
C LEU A 196 7.53 -8.31 -5.52
N ILE A 197 6.67 -8.98 -4.74
CA ILE A 197 6.53 -10.44 -4.77
C ILE A 197 6.02 -10.88 -6.14
N LEU A 198 5.00 -10.21 -6.69
CA LEU A 198 4.47 -10.52 -8.02
C LEU A 198 5.53 -10.38 -9.12
N ILE A 199 6.32 -9.30 -9.07
CA ILE A 199 7.41 -9.09 -10.03
C ILE A 199 8.43 -10.24 -9.93
N GLU A 200 8.87 -10.62 -8.72
CA GLU A 200 9.81 -11.73 -8.55
C GLU A 200 9.26 -13.07 -9.03
N VAL A 201 7.98 -13.34 -8.77
CA VAL A 201 7.30 -14.54 -9.25
C VAL A 201 7.18 -14.52 -10.77
N ALA A 202 6.92 -13.37 -11.38
CA ALA A 202 6.90 -13.24 -12.84
C ALA A 202 8.30 -13.41 -13.45
N ASP A 203 9.36 -13.00 -12.75
CA ASP A 203 10.74 -13.14 -13.23
C ASP A 203 11.28 -14.57 -13.09
N THR A 204 10.95 -15.24 -11.99
CA THR A 204 11.63 -16.48 -11.59
C THR A 204 10.73 -17.70 -11.44
N GLY A 205 9.40 -17.50 -11.42
CA GLY A 205 8.41 -18.53 -11.14
C GLY A 205 8.27 -18.91 -9.67
N CYS A 206 9.13 -18.35 -8.81
CA CYS A 206 9.22 -18.65 -7.38
C CYS A 206 9.30 -17.37 -6.55
N PHE A 207 9.11 -17.50 -5.24
CA PHE A 207 9.35 -16.41 -4.30
C PHE A 207 10.27 -16.82 -3.15
N LYS A 208 11.38 -16.09 -2.96
CA LYS A 208 12.27 -16.25 -1.81
C LYS A 208 12.12 -15.08 -0.87
N TRP A 209 11.76 -15.37 0.40
CA TRP A 209 11.60 -14.34 1.40
C TRP A 209 12.88 -13.52 1.58
N LYS A 210 12.70 -12.20 1.51
CA LYS A 210 13.77 -11.22 1.68
C LYS A 210 13.23 -9.94 2.29
N LEU A 211 14.13 -9.14 2.86
CA LEU A 211 13.78 -7.81 3.33
C LEU A 211 13.56 -6.88 2.12
N PHE A 212 12.34 -6.37 1.97
CA PHE A 212 11.99 -5.40 0.93
C PHE A 212 12.47 -4.00 1.32
N ILE A 213 13.76 -3.74 1.19
CA ILE A 213 14.36 -2.44 1.46
C ILE A 213 13.86 -1.46 0.40
N SER A 214 13.34 -0.29 0.82
CA SER A 214 13.09 0.81 -0.12
C SER A 214 14.43 1.40 -0.51
N PRO A 215 14.79 1.39 -1.81
CA PRO A 215 15.86 2.25 -2.29
C PRO A 215 15.28 3.67 -2.28
N LYS A 216 15.04 4.24 -1.10
CA LYS A 216 14.77 5.67 -1.02
C LYS A 216 16.09 6.32 -1.43
N ILE A 217 16.13 6.84 -2.66
CA ILE A 217 17.20 7.70 -3.13
C ILE A 217 17.05 8.97 -2.29
N CYS A 218 17.86 9.09 -1.25
CA CYS A 218 17.89 10.30 -0.44
C CYS A 218 18.77 11.38 -1.10
N CYS A 219 19.72 10.94 -1.92
CA CYS A 219 20.77 11.78 -2.47
C CYS A 219 20.58 11.81 -3.99
N THR A 220 19.67 12.65 -4.45
CA THR A 220 19.45 12.89 -5.89
C THR A 220 20.67 13.58 -6.51
N GLU A 221 21.42 14.34 -5.71
CA GLU A 221 22.68 14.93 -6.12
C GLU A 221 23.86 13.95 -5.95
N LYS A 222 24.73 13.92 -6.96
CA LYS A 222 25.91 13.05 -7.01
C LYS A 222 26.84 13.24 -5.81
N SER A 223 27.04 14.48 -5.36
CA SER A 223 27.95 14.80 -4.24
C SER A 223 27.48 14.20 -2.91
N LEU A 224 26.17 14.21 -2.65
CA LEU A 224 25.58 13.59 -1.46
C LEU A 224 25.63 12.05 -1.52
N GLU A 225 25.50 11.45 -2.71
CA GLU A 225 25.68 10.00 -2.86
C GLU A 225 27.15 9.60 -2.65
N GLU A 226 28.10 10.38 -3.14
CA GLU A 226 29.53 10.19 -2.87
C GLU A 226 29.82 10.26 -1.37
N LEU A 227 29.26 11.24 -0.66
CA LEU A 227 29.34 11.33 0.81
C LEU A 227 28.76 10.08 1.49
N ARG A 228 27.59 9.61 1.06
CA ARG A 228 26.97 8.39 1.61
C ARG A 228 27.87 7.17 1.41
N GLN A 229 28.47 7.02 0.24
CA GLN A 229 29.40 5.92 -0.04
C GLN A 229 30.67 6.01 0.83
N GLN A 230 31.24 7.21 1.01
CA GLN A 230 32.37 7.43 1.92
C GLN A 230 32.02 7.03 3.36
N TYR A 231 30.81 7.37 3.81
CA TYR A 231 30.34 6.99 5.14
C TYR A 231 30.15 5.47 5.28
N ILE A 232 29.57 4.80 4.29
CA ILE A 232 29.42 3.34 4.29
C ILE A 232 30.78 2.65 4.34
N GLU A 233 31.76 3.13 3.58
CA GLU A 233 33.10 2.57 3.59
C GLU A 233 33.80 2.77 4.94
N PHE A 234 33.64 3.94 5.55
CA PHE A 234 34.07 4.19 6.92
C PHE A 234 33.47 3.18 7.92
N LEU A 235 32.18 2.88 7.82
CA LEU A 235 31.51 1.90 8.67
C LEU A 235 32.00 0.46 8.42
N ARG A 236 32.33 0.11 7.18
CA ARG A 236 32.94 -1.19 6.83
C ARG A 236 34.32 -1.33 7.45
N ASN A 237 35.12 -0.27 7.41
CA ASN A 237 36.46 -0.24 8.02
C ASN A 237 36.42 -0.35 9.56
N GLN A 238 35.28 -0.06 10.19
CA GLN A 238 35.04 -0.36 11.61
C GLN A 238 34.63 -1.81 11.89
N ASN A 239 34.67 -2.70 10.88
CA ASN A 239 34.28 -4.11 10.99
C ASN A 239 32.83 -4.31 11.49
N LEU A 240 31.92 -3.40 11.14
CA LEU A 240 30.51 -3.55 11.49
C LEU A 240 29.82 -4.61 10.61
N GLU A 241 28.91 -5.38 11.21
CA GLU A 241 28.09 -6.33 10.46
C GLU A 241 27.23 -5.64 9.39
N LYS A 242 27.00 -6.33 8.27
CA LYS A 242 26.19 -5.82 7.14
C LYS A 242 24.83 -5.28 7.58
N LYS A 243 24.15 -5.98 8.50
CA LYS A 243 22.83 -5.56 9.02
C LYS A 243 22.91 -4.24 9.80
N THR A 244 23.97 -4.04 10.56
CA THR A 244 24.23 -2.80 11.29
C THR A 244 24.55 -1.66 10.32
N ILE A 245 25.36 -1.91 9.29
CA ILE A 245 25.64 -0.91 8.24
C ILE A 245 24.35 -0.48 7.54
N TYR A 246 23.45 -1.41 7.21
CA TYR A 246 22.15 -1.06 6.62
C TYR A 246 21.29 -0.19 7.53
N LEU A 247 21.33 -0.41 8.85
CA LEU A 247 20.64 0.46 9.79
C LEU A 247 21.24 1.86 9.82
N TYR A 248 22.57 1.97 9.85
CA TYR A 248 23.27 3.25 9.83
C TYR A 248 23.00 4.03 8.53
N ASP A 249 23.05 3.37 7.38
CA ASP A 249 22.69 3.95 6.08
C ASP A 249 21.23 4.41 6.03
N TYR A 250 20.30 3.63 6.58
CA TYR A 250 18.90 4.04 6.70
C TYR A 250 18.73 5.32 7.53
N VAL A 251 19.42 5.39 8.67
CA VAL A 251 19.39 6.58 9.54
C VAL A 251 20.03 7.78 8.85
N PHE A 252 21.18 7.59 8.19
CA PHE A 252 21.86 8.63 7.41
C PHE A 252 20.92 9.24 6.37
N ARG A 253 20.27 8.40 5.56
CA ARG A 253 19.31 8.87 4.55
C ARG A 253 18.13 9.60 5.18
N GLY A 254 17.50 9.03 6.21
CA GLY A 254 16.40 9.72 6.88
C GLY A 254 16.83 11.07 7.49
N MET A 255 18.07 11.17 7.97
CA MET A 255 18.63 12.39 8.56
C MET A 255 18.85 13.47 7.50
N ILE A 256 19.50 13.14 6.37
CA ILE A 256 19.71 14.09 5.26
C ILE A 256 18.38 14.63 4.73
N GLU A 257 17.39 13.75 4.52
CA GLU A 257 16.03 14.15 4.12
C GLU A 257 15.38 15.06 5.17
N GLY A 258 15.45 14.70 6.45
CA GLY A 258 14.85 15.46 7.54
C GLY A 258 15.50 16.82 7.79
N LEU A 259 16.78 16.97 7.44
CA LEU A 259 17.48 18.26 7.46
C LEU A 259 17.13 19.16 6.26
N GLY A 260 16.48 18.61 5.22
CA GLY A 260 16.20 19.34 3.99
C GLY A 260 17.47 19.65 3.18
N VAL A 261 18.53 18.85 3.35
CA VAL A 261 19.81 19.02 2.67
C VAL A 261 19.66 18.52 1.23
N SER A 262 19.78 19.44 0.29
CA SER A 262 19.68 19.17 -1.14
C SER A 262 21.05 19.05 -1.81
N ALA A 263 22.06 19.67 -1.21
CA ALA A 263 23.44 19.60 -1.64
C ALA A 263 24.46 19.49 -0.51
N ILE A 264 25.65 18.98 -0.82
CA ILE A 264 26.73 18.81 0.17
C ILE A 264 27.11 20.13 0.85
N ASN A 265 27.01 21.25 0.12
CA ASN A 265 27.31 22.58 0.66
C ASN A 265 26.31 23.04 1.72
N ASP A 266 25.07 22.53 1.70
CA ASP A 266 24.05 22.89 2.68
C ASP A 266 24.45 22.40 4.09
N LEU A 267 25.29 21.37 4.17
CA LEU A 267 25.85 20.87 5.44
C LEU A 267 26.71 21.92 6.16
N ASN A 268 27.33 22.84 5.41
CA ASN A 268 28.17 23.90 5.99
C ASN A 268 27.34 24.99 6.69
N SER A 269 26.08 25.14 6.32
CA SER A 269 25.17 26.16 6.85
C SER A 269 24.11 25.61 7.80
N LEU A 270 24.29 24.38 8.30
CA LEU A 270 23.33 23.76 9.22
C LEU A 270 23.17 24.57 10.50
N THR A 271 21.92 24.71 10.95
CA THR A 271 21.57 25.35 12.21
C THR A 271 21.04 24.34 13.23
N SER A 272 21.16 24.67 14.52
CA SER A 272 20.59 23.86 15.60
C SER A 272 19.06 23.71 15.48
N GLU A 273 18.38 24.71 14.90
CA GLU A 273 16.93 24.68 14.65
C GLU A 273 16.57 23.61 13.62
N GLN A 274 17.30 23.52 12.50
CA GLN A 274 17.09 22.47 11.49
C GLN A 274 17.28 21.08 12.08
N ILE A 275 18.27 20.91 12.96
CA ILE A 275 18.54 19.65 13.66
C ILE A 275 17.38 19.30 14.59
N GLN A 276 16.85 20.28 15.32
CA GLN A 276 15.70 20.06 16.21
C GLN A 276 14.44 19.68 15.43
N ILE A 277 14.15 20.35 14.31
CA ILE A 277 13.02 20.01 13.42
C ILE A 277 13.17 18.58 12.88
N MET A 278 14.37 18.21 12.43
CA MET A 278 14.67 16.85 11.97
C MET A 278 14.43 15.82 13.08
N LEU A 279 14.94 16.07 14.29
CA LEU A 279 14.76 15.16 15.42
C LEU A 279 13.29 14.99 15.81
N LEU A 280 12.49 16.07 15.78
CA LEU A 280 11.04 16.02 16.01
C LEU A 280 10.36 15.13 14.97
N SER A 281 10.69 15.31 13.69
CA SER A 281 10.18 14.48 12.59
C SER A 281 10.48 12.98 12.78
N PHE A 282 11.67 12.65 13.27
CA PHE A 282 12.01 11.27 13.63
C PHE A 282 11.24 10.79 14.86
N SER A 283 11.12 11.63 15.89
CA SER A 283 10.45 11.29 17.15
C SER A 283 8.97 10.92 16.94
N GLU A 284 8.28 11.59 16.02
CA GLU A 284 6.89 11.30 15.66
C GLU A 284 6.72 9.95 14.94
N LYS A 285 7.74 9.53 14.17
CA LYS A 285 7.70 8.30 13.36
C LYS A 285 8.18 7.06 14.11
N LEU A 286 8.91 7.23 15.22
CA LEU A 286 9.59 6.17 15.93
C LEU A 286 8.89 5.80 17.24
N CYS A 287 8.73 4.50 17.49
CA CYS A 287 8.39 4.02 18.83
C CYS A 287 9.55 4.24 19.82
N LEU A 288 9.26 4.27 21.12
CA LEU A 288 10.23 4.57 22.18
C LEU A 288 11.53 3.75 22.07
N ASN A 289 11.43 2.44 21.86
CA ASN A 289 12.59 1.54 21.71
C ASN A 289 13.45 1.91 20.49
N SER A 290 12.81 2.35 19.40
CA SER A 290 13.54 2.76 18.20
C SER A 290 14.30 4.06 18.45
N LYS A 291 13.76 5.01 19.24
CA LYS A 291 14.45 6.27 19.56
C LYS A 291 15.78 6.00 20.28
N GLY A 292 15.80 5.04 21.20
CA GLY A 292 17.01 4.62 21.91
C GLY A 292 18.11 4.04 21.02
N THR A 293 17.77 3.55 19.82
CA THR A 293 18.74 3.05 18.83
C THR A 293 19.10 4.12 17.80
N ILE A 294 18.11 4.84 17.29
CA ILE A 294 18.27 5.76 16.17
C ILE A 294 19.01 7.04 16.59
N PHE A 295 18.71 7.63 17.74
CA PHE A 295 19.33 8.91 18.15
C PHE A 295 20.84 8.77 18.42
N PRO A 296 21.33 7.69 19.06
CA PRO A 296 22.77 7.44 19.13
C PRO A 296 23.44 7.28 17.76
N ILE A 297 22.75 6.70 16.76
CA ILE A 297 23.28 6.60 15.40
C ILE A 297 23.36 7.99 14.76
N ILE A 298 22.31 8.83 14.88
CA ILE A 298 22.32 10.23 14.43
C ILE A 298 23.50 10.98 15.05
N ARG A 299 23.73 10.82 16.35
CA ARG A 299 24.90 11.41 17.04
C ARG A 299 26.22 11.02 16.38
N LYS A 300 26.41 9.72 16.12
CA LYS A 300 27.63 9.21 15.45
C LYS A 300 27.77 9.71 14.01
N ILE A 301 26.67 9.88 13.29
CA ILE A 301 26.69 10.46 11.94
C ILE A 301 27.19 11.91 12.00
N PHE A 302 26.66 12.74 12.90
CA PHE A 302 27.14 14.11 13.05
C PHE A 302 28.62 14.18 13.45
N SER A 303 29.07 13.31 14.37
CA SER A 303 30.50 13.23 14.70
C SER A 303 31.34 12.89 13.46
N TYR A 304 30.91 11.91 12.65
CA TYR A 304 31.59 11.58 11.40
C TYR A 304 31.63 12.78 10.43
N LEU A 305 30.51 13.46 10.21
CA LEU A 305 30.44 14.61 9.30
C LEU A 305 31.39 15.73 9.73
N TYR A 306 31.49 15.99 11.03
CA TYR A 306 32.43 16.97 11.57
C TYR A 306 33.89 16.54 11.38
N PHE A 307 34.26 15.32 11.79
CA PHE A 307 35.63 14.83 11.67
C PHE A 307 36.10 14.68 10.23
N ALA A 308 35.18 14.38 9.31
CA ALA A 308 35.47 14.31 7.88
C ALA A 308 35.43 15.68 7.17
N GLY A 309 35.12 16.77 7.90
CA GLY A 309 35.17 18.13 7.38
C GLY A 309 33.96 18.59 6.57
N PHE A 310 32.82 17.88 6.65
CA PHE A 310 31.58 18.25 5.94
C PHE A 310 30.72 19.25 6.71
N THR A 311 30.94 19.40 8.02
CA THR A 311 30.28 20.43 8.84
C THR A 311 31.33 21.22 9.63
N PRO A 312 31.18 22.55 9.76
CA PRO A 312 32.13 23.38 10.52
C PRO A 312 31.97 23.24 12.03
N THR A 313 30.86 22.67 12.50
CA THR A 313 30.53 22.50 13.92
C THR A 313 30.15 21.05 14.20
N ASP A 314 30.56 20.54 15.37
CA ASP A 314 30.13 19.23 15.84
C ASP A 314 28.76 19.31 16.50
N PHE A 315 27.73 18.91 15.77
CA PHE A 315 26.36 18.89 16.27
C PHE A 315 26.00 17.63 17.07
N SER A 316 26.94 16.70 17.25
CA SER A 316 26.68 15.45 17.99
C SER A 316 26.23 15.72 19.44
N GLY A 317 26.72 16.79 20.06
CA GLY A 317 26.36 17.22 21.41
C GLY A 317 24.92 17.77 21.55
N VAL A 318 24.31 18.22 20.45
CA VAL A 318 22.92 18.73 20.44
C VAL A 318 21.91 17.58 20.51
N ILE A 319 22.31 16.38 20.11
CA ILE A 319 21.45 15.20 20.10
C ILE A 319 21.37 14.63 21.51
N LEU A 320 20.25 14.83 22.20
CA LEU A 320 19.98 14.17 23.49
C LEU A 320 19.40 12.78 23.26
N THR A 321 20.03 11.74 23.82
CA THR A 321 19.44 10.39 23.76
C THR A 321 18.32 10.31 24.80
N PRO A 322 17.11 9.85 24.46
CA PRO A 322 16.06 9.65 25.44
C PRO A 322 16.55 8.66 26.50
N ALA A 323 16.52 9.06 27.77
CA ALA A 323 16.80 8.14 28.86
C ALA A 323 15.69 7.07 28.89
N TYR A 324 16.04 5.83 28.53
CA TYR A 324 15.13 4.70 28.61
C TYR A 324 15.68 3.70 29.62
N GLN A 325 15.00 3.58 30.76
CA GLN A 325 15.16 2.43 31.66
C GLN A 325 14.04 1.44 31.34
N SER A 326 14.40 0.25 30.85
CA SER A 326 13.49 -0.88 30.88
C SER A 326 13.33 -1.32 32.34
N MET A 327 12.23 -0.94 33.01
CA MET A 327 11.86 -1.60 34.25
C MET A 327 11.39 -3.02 33.91
N HIS A 328 12.34 -3.95 33.80
CA HIS A 328 12.02 -5.37 33.91
C HIS A 328 11.69 -5.63 35.38
N LEU A 329 10.42 -5.51 35.76
CA LEU A 329 9.93 -6.06 37.02
C LEU A 329 10.16 -7.57 36.95
N LYS A 330 11.10 -8.09 37.74
CA LYS A 330 11.19 -9.53 37.95
C LYS A 330 9.87 -9.95 38.62
N PRO A 331 9.09 -10.87 38.04
CA PRO A 331 7.97 -11.43 38.77
C PRO A 331 8.55 -12.25 39.93
N TYR A 332 8.22 -11.85 41.15
CA TYR A 332 8.43 -12.68 42.32
C TYR A 332 7.11 -13.42 42.56
N ILE A 333 7.16 -14.75 42.54
CA ILE A 333 6.09 -15.59 43.07
C ILE A 333 6.07 -15.30 44.57
N THR A 334 4.95 -14.79 45.07
CA THR A 334 4.80 -14.54 46.50
C THR A 334 4.49 -15.86 47.20
N SER A 335 4.78 -15.98 48.50
CA SER A 335 4.42 -17.18 49.29
C SER A 335 2.90 -17.37 49.45
N SER A 336 2.08 -16.46 48.90
CA SER A 336 0.63 -16.65 48.72
C SER A 336 0.25 -17.24 47.36
N ASP A 337 1.21 -17.36 46.44
CA ASP A 337 1.06 -18.02 45.13
C ASP A 337 1.60 -19.47 45.14
N GLU A 338 2.17 -19.93 46.28
CA GLU A 338 2.36 -21.35 46.65
C GLU A 338 1.14 -21.84 47.43
#